data_AF-A0A924HUG1-F1
#
_entry.id   AF-A0A924HUG1-F1
#
_cell.length_a   1.000
_cell.length_b   1.000
_cell.length_c   1.000
_cell.angle_alpha   90.00
_cell.angle_beta   90.00
_cell.angle_gamma   90.00
#
_symmetry.space_group_name_H-M   'P 1'
#
loop_
_entity.id
_entity.type
_entity.pdbx_description
1 polymer ?
#
loop_
_entity_poly.entity_id
_entity_poly.type
_entity_poly.pdbx_seq_one_letter_code
_entity_poly.pdbx_strand_id
1 'polypeptide(L)'
;LAQGIPQLLAGDELGHSQSGNNNAYCQDNAVTWLDWAHSDAALTHFVGGLIALRKRYPALRHPSWFNGLQPYEGGHPMRTSSDITWLKPEGMLLSDEAWQNPHELGLACMVVVGEGQRSATQRVLLVFNPADTPLRFELPKGPWRLVLNTATAEFDTAEMVSGQHPASRNSVMVLVQDIDVDLQESI
;
A
#
# COMPACT_ATOMS: atom_id res chain seq x y z
N LEU A 1 -5.20 -2.76 -2.08
CA LEU A 1 -3.79 -2.42 -2.43
C LEU A 1 -2.93 -3.64 -2.77
N ALA A 2 -3.32 -4.86 -2.37
CA ALA A 2 -2.65 -6.10 -2.77
C ALA A 2 -2.54 -6.27 -4.30
N GLN A 3 -1.61 -7.09 -4.76
CA GLN A 3 -1.52 -7.46 -6.18
C GLN A 3 -2.74 -8.30 -6.63
N GLY A 4 -2.94 -8.41 -7.94
CA GLY A 4 -4.06 -9.15 -8.55
C GLY A 4 -5.26 -8.27 -8.93
N ILE A 5 -6.44 -8.88 -9.06
CA ILE A 5 -7.67 -8.21 -9.47
C ILE A 5 -8.59 -8.09 -8.24
N PRO A 6 -8.77 -6.88 -7.65
CA PRO A 6 -9.68 -6.70 -6.54
C PRO A 6 -11.13 -6.80 -7.02
N GLN A 7 -11.96 -7.48 -6.24
CA GLN A 7 -13.42 -7.48 -6.38
C GLN A 7 -14.00 -6.75 -5.17
N LEU A 8 -14.91 -5.81 -5.42
CA LEU A 8 -15.68 -5.14 -4.37
C LEU A 8 -17.11 -5.68 -4.37
N LEU A 9 -17.69 -5.87 -3.18
CA LEU A 9 -19.10 -6.17 -3.05
C LEU A 9 -19.89 -4.88 -3.28
N ALA A 10 -20.92 -4.93 -4.12
CA ALA A 10 -21.75 -3.77 -4.38
C ALA A 10 -22.42 -3.28 -3.09
N GLY A 11 -22.28 -1.99 -2.79
CA GLY A 11 -22.82 -1.37 -1.59
C GLY A 11 -21.80 -1.19 -0.46
N ASP A 12 -20.66 -1.87 -0.48
CA ASP A 12 -19.59 -1.65 0.52
C ASP A 12 -19.15 -0.18 0.51
N GLU A 13 -19.07 0.44 -0.66
CA GLU A 13 -18.75 1.86 -0.84
C GLU A 13 -19.81 2.81 -0.29
N LEU A 14 -21.04 2.33 -0.11
CA LEU A 14 -22.18 3.09 0.42
C LEU A 14 -22.35 2.89 1.92
N GLY A 15 -21.60 1.97 2.54
CA GLY A 15 -21.81 1.55 3.93
C GLY A 15 -22.96 0.56 4.11
N HIS A 16 -23.29 -0.23 3.07
CA HIS A 16 -24.35 -1.22 3.11
C HIS A 16 -24.14 -2.23 4.24
N SER A 17 -25.20 -2.53 4.98
CA SER A 17 -25.16 -3.44 6.13
C SER A 17 -26.36 -4.37 6.14
N GLN A 18 -26.07 -5.66 6.31
CA GLN A 18 -27.08 -6.70 6.53
C GLN A 18 -27.39 -6.89 8.03
N SER A 19 -27.06 -5.89 8.87
CA SER A 19 -27.24 -5.93 10.34
C SER A 19 -26.64 -7.16 11.02
N GLY A 20 -25.48 -7.59 10.51
CA GLY A 20 -24.76 -8.77 11.02
C GLY A 20 -25.24 -10.12 10.46
N ASN A 21 -26.27 -10.15 9.61
CA ASN A 21 -26.62 -11.36 8.87
C ASN A 21 -25.58 -11.60 7.77
N ASN A 22 -24.78 -12.66 7.88
CA ASN A 22 -23.77 -13.03 6.89
C ASN A 22 -24.28 -14.04 5.82
N ASN A 23 -25.58 -14.33 5.82
CA ASN A 23 -26.21 -15.32 4.95
C ASN A 23 -27.64 -14.89 4.55
N ALA A 24 -27.81 -13.67 4.05
CA ALA A 24 -29.11 -13.09 3.68
C ALA A 24 -29.73 -13.65 2.38
N TYR A 25 -29.47 -14.91 2.05
CA TYR A 25 -29.82 -15.51 0.74
C TYR A 25 -31.33 -15.56 0.44
N CYS A 26 -32.18 -15.61 1.47
CA CYS A 26 -33.64 -15.68 1.34
C CYS A 26 -34.35 -14.34 1.65
N GLN A 27 -33.59 -13.25 1.77
CA GLN A 27 -34.12 -11.94 2.15
C GLN A 27 -34.26 -11.06 0.92
N ASP A 28 -35.50 -10.87 0.46
CA ASP A 28 -35.85 -9.84 -0.51
C ASP A 28 -36.57 -8.69 0.20
N ASN A 29 -35.79 -7.85 0.89
CA ASN A 29 -36.29 -6.72 1.67
C ASN A 29 -35.16 -5.72 1.98
N ALA A 30 -35.44 -4.72 2.81
CA ALA A 30 -34.51 -3.67 3.21
C ALA A 30 -33.19 -4.16 3.84
N VAL A 31 -33.07 -5.43 4.26
CA VAL A 31 -31.80 -6.01 4.73
C VAL A 31 -30.80 -6.20 3.58
N THR A 32 -31.27 -6.42 2.35
CA THR A 32 -30.41 -6.71 1.18
C THR A 32 -30.47 -5.64 0.10
N TRP A 33 -31.47 -4.77 0.12
CA TRP A 33 -31.59 -3.67 -0.82
C TRP A 33 -30.56 -2.57 -0.53
N LEU A 34 -29.96 -2.00 -1.58
CA LEU A 34 -29.04 -0.87 -1.44
C LEU A 34 -29.81 0.41 -1.12
N ASP A 35 -29.51 1.03 0.02
CA ASP A 35 -30.06 2.31 0.43
C ASP A 35 -29.25 3.47 -0.15
N TRP A 36 -29.64 3.91 -1.34
CA TRP A 36 -29.02 5.04 -2.02
C TRP A 36 -29.25 6.39 -1.31
N ALA A 37 -30.37 6.52 -0.58
CA ALA A 37 -30.78 7.78 0.04
C ALA A 37 -29.93 8.14 1.27
N HIS A 38 -29.43 7.12 1.97
CA HIS A 38 -28.59 7.27 3.17
C HIS A 38 -27.16 6.76 2.96
N SER A 39 -26.64 6.86 1.73
CA SER A 39 -25.28 6.42 1.41
C SER A 39 -24.20 7.21 2.16
N ASP A 40 -23.16 6.52 2.60
CA ASP A 40 -21.98 7.14 3.21
C ASP A 40 -21.09 7.78 2.13
N ALA A 41 -21.32 9.07 1.89
CA ALA A 41 -20.56 9.84 0.89
C ALA A 41 -19.06 9.90 1.19
N ALA A 42 -18.65 9.88 2.47
CA ALA A 42 -17.25 9.91 2.84
C ALA A 42 -16.58 8.57 2.50
N LEU A 43 -17.24 7.45 2.79
CA LEU A 43 -16.77 6.12 2.40
C LEU A 43 -16.73 5.95 0.88
N THR A 44 -17.74 6.44 0.16
CA THR A 44 -17.75 6.43 -1.30
C THR A 44 -16.55 7.20 -1.87
N HIS A 45 -16.28 8.39 -1.34
CA HIS A 45 -15.11 9.18 -1.73
C HIS A 45 -13.81 8.46 -1.43
N PHE A 46 -13.71 7.83 -0.24
CA PHE A 46 -12.54 7.09 0.18
C PHE A 46 -12.26 5.88 -0.72
N VAL A 47 -13.29 5.08 -1.05
CA VAL A 47 -13.17 3.96 -1.99
C VAL A 47 -12.76 4.45 -3.38
N GLY A 48 -13.36 5.56 -3.85
CA GLY A 48 -12.96 6.23 -5.09
C GLY A 48 -11.48 6.64 -5.10
N GLY A 49 -11.00 7.20 -3.99
CA GLY A 49 -9.60 7.55 -3.76
C GLY A 49 -8.67 6.34 -3.82
N LEU A 50 -9.03 5.22 -3.17
CA LEU A 50 -8.26 3.97 -3.24
C LEU A 50 -8.17 3.42 -4.67
N ILE A 51 -9.26 3.49 -5.44
CA ILE A 51 -9.28 3.07 -6.85
C ILE A 51 -8.36 3.97 -7.69
N ALA A 52 -8.44 5.30 -7.49
CA ALA A 52 -7.58 6.25 -8.18
C ALA A 52 -6.10 6.01 -7.86
N LEU A 53 -5.78 5.82 -6.58
CA LEU A 53 -4.44 5.50 -6.09
C LEU A 53 -3.89 4.23 -6.76
N ARG A 54 -4.67 3.15 -6.78
CA ARG A 54 -4.28 1.88 -7.43
C ARG A 54 -4.04 2.05 -8.93
N LYS A 55 -4.87 2.83 -9.63
CA LYS A 55 -4.70 3.09 -11.06
C LYS A 55 -3.43 3.90 -11.34
N ARG A 56 -3.15 4.89 -10.48
CA ARG A 56 -2.03 5.83 -10.60
C ARG A 56 -0.66 5.16 -10.48
N TYR A 57 -0.49 4.24 -9.52
CA TYR A 57 0.83 3.65 -9.23
C TYR A 57 0.93 2.20 -9.75
N PRO A 58 1.77 1.92 -10.77
CA PRO A 58 1.96 0.57 -11.32
C PRO A 58 2.36 -0.47 -10.28
N ALA A 59 3.14 -0.06 -9.27
CA ALA A 59 3.52 -0.89 -8.12
C ALA A 59 2.34 -1.49 -7.35
N LEU A 60 1.15 -0.89 -7.42
CA LEU A 60 -0.06 -1.37 -6.75
C LEU A 60 -0.91 -2.30 -7.64
N ARG A 61 -0.50 -2.56 -8.89
CA ARG A 61 -1.26 -3.35 -9.88
C ARG A 61 -0.34 -4.06 -10.87
N HIS A 62 0.84 -4.48 -10.41
CA HIS A 62 1.86 -5.05 -11.27
C HIS A 62 1.40 -6.42 -11.80
N PRO A 63 1.51 -6.71 -13.11
CA PRO A 63 0.94 -7.92 -13.70
C PRO A 63 1.80 -9.17 -13.54
N SER A 64 3.00 -9.06 -12.95
CA SER A 64 3.96 -10.15 -12.81
C SER A 64 4.31 -10.40 -11.34
N TRP A 65 4.78 -11.62 -11.06
CA TRP A 65 5.29 -11.97 -9.74
C TRP A 65 6.57 -11.20 -9.43
N PHE A 66 6.70 -10.73 -8.19
CA PHE A 66 7.95 -10.21 -7.69
C PHE A 66 8.90 -11.35 -7.35
N ASN A 67 10.19 -11.17 -7.58
CA ASN A 67 11.22 -12.15 -7.22
C ASN A 67 12.07 -11.72 -6.01
N GLY A 68 12.07 -10.43 -5.66
CA GLY A 68 12.83 -9.90 -4.52
C GLY A 68 14.34 -9.94 -4.70
N LEU A 69 14.84 -10.34 -5.87
CA LEU A 69 16.26 -10.49 -6.15
C LEU A 69 16.85 -9.14 -6.58
N GLN A 70 18.05 -8.86 -6.07
CA GLN A 70 18.86 -7.77 -6.57
C GLN A 70 19.20 -8.06 -8.04
N PRO A 71 18.87 -7.18 -8.99
CA PRO A 71 19.20 -7.42 -10.39
C PRO A 71 20.73 -7.42 -10.58
N TYR A 72 21.24 -8.36 -11.38
CA TYR A 72 22.64 -8.42 -11.77
C TYR A 72 22.76 -8.24 -13.28
N GLU A 73 23.70 -7.39 -13.71
CA GLU A 73 24.05 -7.21 -15.11
C GLU A 73 25.58 -7.36 -15.24
N GLY A 74 26.04 -8.21 -16.16
CA GLY A 74 27.47 -8.45 -16.36
C GLY A 74 28.23 -9.02 -15.14
N GLY A 75 27.54 -9.68 -14.21
CA GLY A 75 28.13 -10.20 -12.97
C GLY A 75 28.26 -9.18 -11.83
N HIS A 76 27.77 -7.96 -12.03
CA HIS A 76 27.74 -6.91 -11.01
C HIS A 76 26.29 -6.62 -10.58
N PRO A 77 26.04 -6.38 -9.28
CA PRO A 77 24.72 -5.94 -8.84
C PRO A 77 24.42 -4.58 -9.47
N MET A 78 23.28 -4.47 -10.14
CA MET A 78 22.80 -3.21 -10.68
C MET A 78 22.53 -2.23 -9.54
N ARG A 79 22.59 -0.93 -9.84
CA ARG A 79 22.23 0.14 -8.88
C ARG A 79 20.74 0.18 -8.54
N THR A 80 19.90 -0.54 -9.29
CA THR A 80 18.46 -0.64 -9.06
C THR A 80 18.19 -1.61 -7.92
N SER A 81 17.41 -1.20 -6.91
CA SER A 81 16.94 -2.09 -5.84
C SER A 81 16.11 -3.26 -6.41
N SER A 82 15.98 -4.34 -5.64
CA SER A 82 14.98 -5.40 -5.90
C SER A 82 13.59 -4.84 -6.22
N ASP A 83 12.82 -5.58 -7.01
CA ASP A 83 11.45 -5.23 -7.39
C ASP A 83 10.50 -5.12 -6.19
N ILE A 84 10.74 -5.90 -5.14
CA ILE A 84 10.11 -5.83 -3.83
C ILE A 84 11.14 -5.95 -2.71
N THR A 85 10.91 -5.26 -1.59
CA THR A 85 11.71 -5.35 -0.38
C THR A 85 10.82 -5.26 0.85
N TRP A 86 10.97 -6.20 1.77
CA TRP A 86 10.23 -6.21 3.03
C TRP A 86 11.10 -5.67 4.16
N LEU A 87 10.53 -4.80 4.98
CA LEU A 87 11.22 -4.05 6.01
C LEU A 87 10.50 -4.21 7.35
N LYS A 88 11.29 -4.27 8.42
CA LYS A 88 10.82 -4.11 9.80
C LYS A 88 10.49 -2.64 10.09
N PRO A 89 9.76 -2.34 11.18
CA PRO A 89 9.58 -0.97 11.66
C PRO A 89 10.90 -0.23 11.85
N GLU A 90 11.99 -0.89 12.24
CA GLU A 90 13.30 -0.25 12.42
C GLU A 90 14.02 0.08 11.09
N GLY A 91 13.39 -0.17 9.94
CA GLY A 91 13.95 0.12 8.61
C GLY A 91 14.95 -0.93 8.10
N MET A 92 15.20 -1.99 8.89
CA MET A 92 16.03 -3.13 8.49
C MET A 92 15.24 -4.09 7.59
N LEU A 93 15.97 -4.86 6.77
CA LEU A 93 15.37 -5.96 6.01
C LEU A 93 14.68 -6.96 6.94
N LEU A 94 13.50 -7.41 6.55
CA LEU A 94 12.78 -8.46 7.25
C LEU A 94 13.45 -9.81 6.96
N SER A 95 14.08 -10.40 7.98
CA SER A 95 14.71 -11.73 7.86
C SER A 95 13.68 -12.85 7.89
N ASP A 96 14.08 -14.05 7.48
CA ASP A 96 13.23 -15.25 7.51
C ASP A 96 12.76 -15.58 8.94
N GLU A 97 13.62 -15.44 9.95
CA GLU A 97 13.25 -15.68 11.35
C GLU A 97 12.20 -14.68 11.83
N ALA A 98 12.36 -13.41 11.47
CA ALA A 98 11.39 -12.37 11.81
C ALA A 98 10.07 -12.55 11.07
N TRP A 99 10.11 -13.02 9.82
CA TRP A 99 8.91 -13.37 9.04
C TRP A 99 8.07 -14.45 9.73
N GLN A 100 8.71 -15.41 10.38
CA GLN A 100 8.04 -16.52 11.08
C GLN A 100 7.67 -16.17 12.53
N ASN A 101 8.00 -14.97 13.02
CA ASN A 101 7.75 -14.59 14.41
C ASN A 101 6.38 -13.90 14.55
N PRO A 102 5.38 -14.54 15.19
CA PRO A 102 4.05 -13.94 15.37
C PRO A 102 4.02 -12.74 16.33
N HIS A 103 5.12 -12.49 17.05
CA HIS A 103 5.24 -11.35 17.96
C HIS A 103 5.82 -10.10 17.28
N GLU A 104 6.40 -10.23 16.09
CA GLU A 104 6.84 -9.08 15.28
C GLU A 104 5.59 -8.47 14.63
N LEU A 105 5.15 -7.33 15.16
CA LEU A 105 4.00 -6.59 14.64
C LEU A 105 4.47 -5.44 13.77
N GLY A 106 3.74 -5.23 12.69
CA GLY A 106 4.01 -4.15 11.75
C GLY A 106 5.11 -4.51 10.75
N LEU A 107 4.89 -4.11 9.52
CA LEU A 107 5.81 -4.39 8.42
C LEU A 107 5.66 -3.32 7.37
N ALA A 108 6.72 -3.07 6.63
CA ALA A 108 6.68 -2.23 5.44
C ALA A 108 7.13 -3.02 4.21
N CYS A 109 6.58 -2.65 3.06
CA CYS A 109 6.80 -3.29 1.77
C CYS A 109 7.11 -2.20 0.76
N MET A 110 8.35 -2.16 0.27
CA MET A 110 8.78 -1.25 -0.78
C MET A 110 8.73 -1.98 -2.13
N VAL A 111 8.05 -1.41 -3.10
CA VAL A 111 7.92 -1.95 -4.45
C VAL A 111 8.50 -0.94 -5.45
N VAL A 112 9.36 -1.42 -6.33
CA VAL A 112 10.10 -0.63 -7.31
C VAL A 112 9.97 -1.27 -8.69
N VAL A 113 8.89 -0.92 -9.40
CA VAL A 113 8.59 -1.45 -10.73
C VAL A 113 8.07 -0.35 -11.64
N GLY A 114 8.37 -0.47 -12.93
CA GLY A 114 7.81 0.39 -13.97
C GLY A 114 6.51 -0.18 -14.56
N GLU A 115 6.09 0.40 -15.68
CA GLU A 115 4.89 -0.01 -16.42
C GLU A 115 5.23 -0.49 -17.82
N GLY A 116 4.78 -1.70 -18.16
CA GLY A 116 5.15 -2.35 -19.42
C GLY A 116 6.66 -2.60 -19.48
N GLN A 117 7.31 -2.04 -20.50
CA GLN A 117 8.77 -2.15 -20.71
C GLN A 117 9.54 -0.95 -20.13
N ARG A 118 8.89 -0.03 -19.41
CA ARG A 118 9.55 1.15 -18.85
C ARG A 118 10.21 0.78 -17.53
N SER A 119 11.35 1.40 -17.26
CA SER A 119 11.99 1.37 -15.93
C SER A 119 11.11 2.03 -14.87
N ALA A 120 11.33 1.65 -13.61
CA ALA A 120 10.68 2.31 -12.48
C ALA A 120 11.16 3.77 -12.39
N THR A 121 10.21 4.71 -12.30
CA THR A 121 10.48 6.13 -12.04
C THR A 121 10.16 6.51 -10.60
N GLN A 122 9.51 5.62 -9.85
CA GLN A 122 9.09 5.84 -8.48
C GLN A 122 9.26 4.58 -7.65
N ARG A 123 9.44 4.77 -6.35
CA ARG A 123 9.35 3.74 -5.31
C ARG A 123 8.05 3.93 -4.55
N VAL A 124 7.34 2.85 -4.28
CA VAL A 124 6.12 2.87 -3.47
C VAL A 124 6.36 2.08 -2.20
N LEU A 125 6.22 2.72 -1.05
CA LEU A 125 6.35 2.10 0.26
C LEU A 125 4.96 1.96 0.89
N LEU A 126 4.54 0.74 1.16
CA LEU A 126 3.35 0.44 1.95
C LEU A 126 3.78 0.15 3.39
N VAL A 127 3.18 0.83 4.36
CA VAL A 127 3.42 0.64 5.78
C VAL A 127 2.16 0.08 6.41
N PHE A 128 2.28 -1.04 7.11
CA PHE A 128 1.15 -1.71 7.77
C PHE A 128 1.40 -1.73 9.28
N ASN A 129 0.49 -1.14 10.04
CA ASN A 129 0.46 -1.27 11.48
C ASN A 129 -0.83 -1.98 11.92
N PRO A 130 -0.78 -3.30 12.17
CA PRO A 130 -1.92 -4.06 12.68
C PRO A 130 -2.06 -3.97 14.20
N ALA A 131 -1.10 -3.36 14.91
CA ALA A 131 -1.14 -3.26 16.35
C ALA A 131 -2.24 -2.30 16.80
N ASP A 132 -2.70 -2.49 18.03
CA ASP A 132 -3.63 -1.60 18.73
C ASP A 132 -2.97 -0.33 19.29
N THR A 133 -1.67 -0.19 19.07
CA THR A 133 -0.84 0.95 19.47
C THR A 133 -0.07 1.52 18.26
N PRO A 134 0.28 2.83 18.28
CA PRO A 134 1.12 3.40 17.23
C PRO A 134 2.51 2.77 17.22
N LEU A 135 3.03 2.48 16.02
CA LEU A 135 4.40 2.01 15.80
C LEU A 135 5.21 3.11 15.10
N ARG A 136 6.52 3.17 15.36
CA ARG A 136 7.43 4.08 14.66
C ARG A 136 8.15 3.31 13.56
N PHE A 137 8.09 3.84 12.35
CA PHE A 137 8.79 3.29 11.19
C PHE A 137 9.97 4.18 10.83
N GLU A 138 11.17 3.62 10.78
CA GLU A 138 12.34 4.26 10.15
C GLU A 138 12.19 4.11 8.63
N LEU A 139 11.92 5.23 7.96
CA LEU A 139 11.73 5.24 6.51
C LEU A 139 13.08 5.13 5.79
N PRO A 140 13.14 4.48 4.61
CA PRO A 140 14.34 4.51 3.79
C PRO A 140 14.74 5.95 3.44
N LYS A 141 16.02 6.17 3.12
CA LYS A 141 16.57 7.52 2.90
C LYS A 141 15.79 8.33 1.85
N GLY A 142 15.64 9.62 2.15
CA GLY A 142 15.09 10.64 1.26
C GLY A 142 13.72 11.13 1.72
N PRO A 143 13.21 12.21 1.12
CA PRO A 143 11.85 12.62 1.38
C PRO A 143 10.89 11.66 0.65
N TRP A 144 9.80 11.32 1.32
CA TRP A 144 8.72 10.49 0.83
C TRP A 144 7.43 11.30 0.87
N ARG A 145 6.68 11.30 -0.22
CA ARG A 145 5.35 11.92 -0.22
C ARG A 145 4.34 10.95 0.39
N LEU A 146 3.59 11.38 1.40
CA LEU A 146 2.50 10.59 1.96
C LEU A 146 1.29 10.66 1.02
N VAL A 147 0.87 9.53 0.44
CA VAL A 147 -0.21 9.50 -0.57
C VAL A 147 -1.48 8.81 -0.10
N LEU A 148 -1.40 8.09 1.01
CA LEU A 148 -2.55 7.55 1.73
C LEU A 148 -2.19 7.45 3.21
N ASN A 149 -3.12 7.87 4.07
CA ASN A 149 -3.13 7.50 5.49
C ASN A 149 -4.55 7.08 5.89
N THR A 150 -4.75 5.78 6.16
CA THR A 150 -6.10 5.29 6.52
C THR A 150 -6.58 5.76 7.89
N ALA A 151 -5.70 6.27 8.75
CA ALA A 151 -6.10 6.82 10.06
C ALA A 151 -6.80 8.18 9.93
N THR A 152 -6.50 8.94 8.88
CA THR A 152 -7.14 10.23 8.57
C THR A 152 -8.08 10.17 7.36
N ALA A 153 -8.08 9.05 6.63
CA ALA A 153 -8.79 8.86 5.36
C ALA A 153 -8.39 9.85 4.26
N GLU A 154 -7.16 10.37 4.33
CA GLU A 154 -6.63 11.36 3.38
C GLU A 154 -5.84 10.70 2.24
N PHE A 155 -5.91 11.31 1.05
CA PHE A 155 -5.19 10.90 -0.15
C PHE A 155 -4.32 12.02 -0.69
N ASP A 156 -3.22 11.63 -1.35
CA ASP A 156 -2.32 12.51 -2.11
C ASP A 156 -2.02 13.83 -1.37
N THR A 157 -1.65 13.74 -0.09
CA THR A 157 -1.27 14.92 0.68
C THR A 157 0.01 15.51 0.07
N ALA A 158 0.18 16.83 0.18
CA ALA A 158 1.44 17.49 -0.18
C ALA A 158 2.53 17.28 0.88
N GLU A 159 2.28 16.40 1.86
CA GLU A 159 3.17 16.15 2.99
C GLU A 159 4.37 15.33 2.52
N MET A 160 5.56 15.85 2.82
CA MET A 160 6.83 15.15 2.63
C MET A 160 7.36 14.74 4.00
N VAL A 161 7.67 13.44 4.17
CA VAL A 161 8.15 12.85 5.42
C VAL A 161 9.48 12.13 5.21
N SER A 162 10.27 11.99 6.28
CA SER A 162 11.59 11.34 6.22
C SER A 162 12.03 10.89 7.62
N GLY A 163 12.96 9.93 7.69
CA GLY A 163 13.45 9.39 8.97
C GLY A 163 12.35 8.63 9.70
N GLN A 164 12.28 8.77 11.03
CA GLN A 164 11.21 8.13 11.81
C GLN A 164 9.86 8.81 11.61
N HIS A 165 8.88 8.03 11.17
CA HIS A 165 7.51 8.46 11.01
C HIS A 165 6.53 7.52 11.77
N PRO A 166 5.56 8.07 12.53
CA PRO A 166 4.60 7.25 13.24
C PRO A 166 3.53 6.68 12.29
N ALA A 167 3.20 5.40 12.44
CA ALA A 167 2.01 4.79 11.89
C ALA A 167 0.99 4.59 13.01
N SER A 168 -0.20 5.17 12.87
CA SER A 168 -1.29 4.99 13.85
C SER A 168 -1.66 3.52 14.01
N ARG A 169 -2.25 3.15 15.15
CA ARG A 169 -2.80 1.80 15.36
C ARG A 169 -3.77 1.42 14.23
N ASN A 170 -3.86 0.13 13.90
CA ASN A 170 -4.80 -0.41 12.90
C ASN A 170 -4.83 0.42 11.59
N SER A 171 -3.66 0.80 11.07
CA SER A 171 -3.57 1.70 9.93
C SER A 171 -2.67 1.17 8.82
N VAL A 172 -2.91 1.69 7.62
CA VAL A 172 -2.06 1.53 6.46
C VAL A 172 -1.68 2.91 5.96
N MET A 173 -0.40 3.09 5.64
CA MET A 173 0.07 4.25 4.91
C MET A 173 0.67 3.82 3.57
N VAL A 174 0.55 4.67 2.57
CA VAL A 174 1.28 4.52 1.31
C VAL A 174 2.08 5.77 1.09
N LEU A 175 3.36 5.59 0.80
CA LEU A 175 4.30 6.67 0.52
C LEU A 175 4.96 6.46 -0.83
N VAL A 176 5.32 7.55 -1.49
CA VAL A 176 5.93 7.53 -2.82
C VAL A 176 7.18 8.41 -2.85
N GLN A 177 8.24 7.90 -3.45
CA GLN A 177 9.48 8.62 -3.68
C GLN A 177 9.85 8.52 -5.16
N ASP A 178 10.17 9.65 -5.80
CA ASP A 178 10.68 9.66 -7.17
C ASP A 178 12.12 9.14 -7.22
N ILE A 179 12.46 8.43 -8.29
CA ILE A 179 13.81 7.94 -8.54
C ILE A 179 14.50 8.94 -9.47
N ASP A 180 15.58 9.57 -9.00
CA ASP A 180 16.43 10.40 -9.84
C ASP A 180 17.08 9.54 -10.94
N VAL A 181 16.58 9.68 -12.17
CA VAL A 181 17.08 8.94 -13.34
C VAL A 181 18.42 9.49 -13.82
N ASP A 182 18.69 10.78 -13.57
CA ASP A 182 19.91 11.49 -14.02
C ASP A 182 21.19 11.05 -13.27
N LEU A 183 21.08 10.35 -12.15
CA LEU A 183 22.23 9.78 -11.41
C LEU A 183 22.58 8.35 -11.86
N GLN A 184 21.90 7.83 -12.89
CA GLN A 184 22.18 6.51 -13.48
C GLN A 184 23.07 6.56 -14.73
N GLU A 185 23.17 7.69 -15.44
CA GLU A 185 23.95 7.79 -16.69
C GLU A 185 25.36 8.42 -16.54
N SER A 186 25.73 8.89 -15.35
CA SER A 186 27.07 9.44 -15.09
C SER A 186 27.90 8.48 -14.25
N ILE A 187 28.62 7.55 -14.90
CA ILE A 187 29.98 7.03 -14.59
C ILE A 187 30.39 6.06 -15.71
#